data_AF-A0A8T1SNC0-F1
#
_entry.id   AF-A0A8T1SNC0-F1
#
_cell.length_a   1.000
_cell.length_b   1.000
_cell.length_c   1.000
_cell.angle_alpha   90.00
_cell.angle_beta   90.00
_cell.angle_gamma   90.00
#
_symmetry.space_group_name_H-M   'P 1'
#
loop_
_entity.id
_entity.type
_entity.pdbx_description
1 polymer ?
#
loop_
_entity_poly.entity_id
_entity_poly.type
_entity_poly.pdbx_seq_one_letter_code
_entity_poly.pdbx_strand_id
1 'polypeptide(L)'
;MKSGAIVLLLGLLALWAQLPPVAGDTSLSALPLRPLYVPADPRSCYAMIPHWFYNWQAKKCENFMYGGCDGHENNFEMQTDCLGKCGGHADICSLPPEVGPCTAAIPRWTYNWRAKTCEEFSYGGCRGNKNNFETEVDCLQACAGHGKTHDNLGQCCYLHRAMVGTHQAPPAAL
;
A
#
# COMPACT_ATOMS: atom_id res chain seq x y z
N MET A 1 -70.24 16.49 9.57
CA MET A 1 -70.86 17.77 9.99
C MET A 1 -70.62 17.97 11.48
N LYS A 2 -70.26 19.22 11.88
CA LYS A 2 -69.81 19.73 13.20
C LYS A 2 -68.32 19.47 13.47
N SER A 3 -67.34 20.38 13.39
CA SER A 3 -67.16 21.83 13.65
C SER A 3 -66.46 22.12 14.99
N GLY A 4 -65.33 22.87 14.91
CA GLY A 4 -64.65 23.61 16.00
C GLY A 4 -63.34 22.96 16.48
N ALA A 5 -62.18 23.61 16.66
CA ALA A 5 -61.74 25.01 16.65
C ALA A 5 -60.20 25.01 16.43
N ILE A 6 -59.60 25.82 15.54
CA ILE A 6 -59.04 27.18 15.73
C ILE A 6 -57.99 27.27 16.86
N VAL A 7 -56.90 28.02 16.59
CA VAL A 7 -55.69 28.33 17.38
C VAL A 7 -54.57 27.33 17.10
N LEU A 8 -53.62 27.62 16.20
CA LEU A 8 -52.47 28.49 16.47
C LEU A 8 -51.98 29.16 15.17
N LEU A 9 -52.42 30.40 14.99
CA LEU A 9 -51.85 31.38 14.07
C LEU A 9 -50.63 32.03 14.77
N LEU A 10 -49.62 32.40 13.97
CA LEU A 10 -48.51 33.34 14.28
C LEU A 10 -47.28 32.78 15.02
N GLY A 11 -46.44 32.06 14.27
CA GLY A 11 -45.02 31.83 14.60
C GLY A 11 -44.07 32.15 13.44
N LEU A 12 -44.53 32.91 12.46
CA LEU A 12 -43.70 33.52 11.40
C LEU A 12 -43.61 35.01 11.72
N LEU A 13 -42.39 35.56 11.72
CA LEU A 13 -41.99 36.95 12.04
C LEU A 13 -41.45 37.16 13.47
N ALA A 14 -40.21 36.73 13.74
CA ALA A 14 -39.22 37.52 14.49
C ALA A 14 -37.95 36.71 14.82
N LEU A 15 -37.20 36.25 13.80
CA LEU A 15 -35.82 35.78 14.05
C LEU A 15 -34.83 36.23 12.96
N TRP A 16 -35.10 37.37 12.30
CA TRP A 16 -34.22 37.96 11.28
C TRP A 16 -33.68 39.34 11.70
N ALA A 17 -33.77 39.70 12.97
CA ALA A 17 -33.28 40.98 13.45
C ALA A 17 -32.48 40.77 14.72
N GLN A 18 -31.21 40.38 14.58
CA GLN A 18 -30.08 40.75 15.45
C GLN A 18 -28.83 39.96 15.01
N LEU A 19 -28.26 40.35 13.87
CA LEU A 19 -26.81 40.21 13.68
C LEU A 19 -26.22 41.61 13.78
N PRO A 20 -25.24 41.85 14.67
CA PRO A 20 -24.55 43.13 14.71
C PRO A 20 -23.85 43.39 13.36
N PRO A 21 -23.67 44.66 12.96
CA PRO A 21 -22.94 44.99 11.74
C PRO A 21 -21.52 44.42 11.86
N VAL A 22 -21.12 43.59 10.90
CA VAL A 22 -19.73 43.17 10.74
C VAL A 22 -18.95 44.44 10.48
N ALA A 23 -18.17 44.88 11.47
CA ALA A 23 -17.17 45.92 11.27
C ALA A 23 -16.25 45.42 10.16
N GLY A 24 -16.19 46.17 9.06
CA GLY A 24 -15.24 45.90 7.99
C GLY A 24 -13.84 46.02 8.56
N ASP A 25 -13.11 44.90 8.60
CA ASP A 25 -11.68 44.90 8.84
C ASP A 25 -10.99 45.57 7.64
N THR A 26 -10.84 46.88 7.70
CA THR A 26 -9.86 47.60 6.90
C THR A 26 -8.47 47.31 7.46
N SER A 27 -8.00 46.09 7.23
CA SER A 27 -6.58 45.72 7.38
C SER A 27 -6.06 45.21 6.04
N LEU A 28 -6.15 46.07 5.02
CA LEU A 28 -5.35 45.98 3.81
C LEU A 28 -4.02 46.69 4.05
N SER A 29 -3.24 46.21 5.01
CA SER A 29 -1.84 46.62 5.15
C SER A 29 -1.07 45.61 5.99
N ALA A 30 -0.09 45.00 5.33
CA ALA A 30 0.97 44.15 5.88
C ALA A 30 0.61 42.68 6.18
N LEU A 31 0.29 41.91 5.15
CA LEU A 31 0.86 40.56 5.11
C LEU A 31 2.38 40.75 4.90
N PRO A 32 3.25 40.33 5.84
CA PRO A 32 4.68 40.45 5.66
C PRO A 32 5.06 39.69 4.39
N LEU A 33 5.81 40.32 3.50
CA LEU A 33 6.43 39.65 2.36
C LEU A 33 7.12 38.40 2.91
N ARG A 34 6.61 37.21 2.54
CA ARG A 34 7.26 35.95 2.90
C ARG A 34 8.70 36.05 2.40
N PRO A 35 9.72 35.89 3.27
CA PRO A 35 11.10 35.95 2.82
C PRO A 35 11.32 34.94 1.70
N LEU A 36 11.94 35.37 0.61
CA LEU A 36 12.40 34.53 -0.52
C LEU A 36 13.53 33.54 -0.14
N TYR A 37 13.73 33.33 1.17
CA TYR A 37 14.66 32.37 1.72
C TYR A 37 14.06 31.82 3.00
N VAL A 38 13.26 30.75 2.86
CA VAL A 38 13.03 29.83 3.97
C VAL A 38 14.34 29.05 4.09
N PRO A 39 15.11 29.16 5.18
CA PRO A 39 16.26 28.28 5.38
C PRO A 39 15.75 26.84 5.21
N ALA A 40 16.41 26.05 4.36
CA ALA A 40 16.03 24.66 4.14
C ALA A 40 15.87 24.00 5.51
N ASP A 41 14.65 23.52 5.81
CA ASP A 41 14.42 22.73 7.01
C ASP A 41 15.45 21.59 7.02
N PRO A 42 16.20 21.37 8.11
CA PRO A 42 17.07 20.21 8.26
C PRO A 42 16.38 18.86 8.01
N ARG A 43 15.04 18.83 8.02
CA ARG A 43 14.19 17.68 7.67
C ARG A 43 13.85 17.55 6.19
N SER A 44 14.35 18.42 5.33
CA SER A 44 14.03 18.38 3.91
C SER A 44 15.01 17.49 3.17
N CYS A 45 14.56 16.28 2.89
CA CYS A 45 15.38 15.26 2.24
C CYS A 45 15.19 15.35 0.73
N TYR A 46 16.27 15.71 0.04
CA TYR A 46 16.28 16.05 -1.40
C TYR A 46 17.01 15.00 -2.26
N ALA A 47 17.22 13.79 -1.75
CA ALA A 47 17.78 12.72 -2.56
C ALA A 47 16.73 12.24 -3.59
N MET A 48 17.21 11.70 -4.71
CA MET A 48 16.37 11.02 -5.70
C MET A 48 16.77 9.56 -5.74
N ILE A 49 16.39 8.82 -4.71
CA ILE A 49 16.78 7.41 -4.56
C ILE A 49 15.63 6.55 -5.10
N PRO A 50 15.83 5.74 -6.16
CA PRO A 50 14.79 4.88 -6.69
C PRO A 50 14.46 3.77 -5.69
N HIS A 51 13.24 3.78 -5.18
CA HIS A 51 12.72 2.80 -4.24
C HIS A 51 11.41 2.22 -4.78
N TRP A 52 10.89 1.21 -4.09
CA TRP A 52 9.64 0.52 -4.40
C TRP A 52 8.62 0.76 -3.29
N PHE A 53 7.36 0.89 -3.69
CA PHE A 53 6.23 0.82 -2.78
C PHE A 53 5.21 -0.17 -3.34
N TYR A 54 4.45 -0.79 -2.46
CA TYR A 54 3.34 -1.65 -2.87
C TYR A 54 2.09 -0.81 -3.12
N ASN A 55 1.65 -0.82 -4.37
CA ASN A 55 0.36 -0.29 -4.77
C ASN A 55 -0.71 -1.37 -4.55
N TRP A 56 -1.53 -1.19 -3.51
CA TRP A 56 -2.56 -2.16 -3.13
C TRP A 56 -3.74 -2.21 -4.11
N GLN A 57 -4.00 -1.14 -4.88
CA GLN A 57 -5.08 -1.11 -5.87
C GLN A 57 -4.65 -1.89 -7.12
N ALA A 58 -3.43 -1.61 -7.58
CA ALA A 58 -2.84 -2.31 -8.72
C ALA A 58 -2.27 -3.69 -8.34
N LYS A 59 -2.26 -4.04 -7.05
CA LYS A 59 -1.73 -5.30 -6.50
C LYS A 59 -0.29 -5.61 -6.92
N LYS A 60 0.55 -4.59 -7.02
CA LYS A 60 1.94 -4.74 -7.49
C LYS A 60 2.87 -3.74 -6.83
N CYS A 61 4.17 -4.07 -6.82
CA CYS A 61 5.21 -3.14 -6.42
C CYS A 61 5.58 -2.22 -7.58
N GLU A 62 5.54 -0.91 -7.33
CA GLU A 62 5.86 0.14 -8.29
C GLU A 62 7.04 0.97 -7.78
N ASN A 63 7.82 1.54 -8.69
CA ASN A 63 8.94 2.38 -8.31
C ASN A 63 8.49 3.81 -7.98
N PHE A 64 9.20 4.48 -7.08
CA PHE A 64 9.04 5.90 -6.77
C PHE A 64 10.38 6.52 -6.37
N MET A 65 10.47 7.85 -6.38
CA MET A 65 11.67 8.57 -5.93
C MET A 65 11.58 8.89 -4.44
N TYR A 66 12.45 8.29 -3.64
CA TYR A 66 12.54 8.51 -2.21
C TYR A 66 13.52 9.64 -1.88
N GLY A 67 13.05 10.57 -1.03
CA GLY A 67 13.78 11.76 -0.62
C GLY A 67 14.99 11.52 0.28
N GLY A 68 15.10 10.34 0.92
CA GLY A 68 16.25 9.96 1.76
C GLY A 68 16.05 10.05 3.28
N CYS A 69 14.87 10.43 3.78
CA CYS A 69 14.51 10.33 5.19
C CYS A 69 13.01 10.10 5.41
N ASP A 70 12.62 9.80 6.65
CA ASP A 70 11.23 9.65 7.10
C ASP A 70 10.42 8.61 6.28
N GLY A 71 11.08 7.51 5.89
CA GLY A 71 10.42 6.40 5.21
C GLY A 71 9.42 5.66 6.11
N HIS A 72 8.18 5.51 5.63
CA HIS A 72 7.18 4.62 6.23
C HIS A 72 7.38 3.16 5.79
N GLU A 73 6.68 2.21 6.43
CA GLU A 73 6.85 0.76 6.19
C GLU A 73 6.65 0.26 4.75
N ASN A 74 5.98 1.04 3.89
CA ASN A 74 5.76 0.77 2.47
C ASN A 74 6.82 1.44 1.55
N ASN A 75 8.09 1.30 1.91
CA ASN A 75 9.22 1.89 1.20
C ASN A 75 10.38 0.89 1.20
N PHE A 76 10.76 0.37 0.03
CA PHE A 76 11.72 -0.73 -0.11
C PHE A 76 12.80 -0.38 -1.12
N GLU A 77 14.05 -0.69 -0.82
CA GLU A 77 15.14 -0.51 -1.77
C GLU A 77 15.02 -1.50 -2.96
N MET A 78 14.56 -2.73 -2.69
CA MET A 78 14.41 -3.78 -3.70
C MET A 78 12.95 -4.15 -3.95
N GLN A 79 12.63 -4.45 -5.22
CA GLN A 79 11.31 -4.93 -5.62
C GLN A 79 10.97 -6.24 -4.91
N THR A 80 11.96 -7.13 -4.75
CA THR A 80 11.84 -8.42 -4.08
C THR A 80 11.42 -8.27 -2.63
N ASP A 81 11.95 -7.28 -1.91
CA ASP A 81 11.59 -6.98 -0.52
C ASP A 81 10.16 -6.45 -0.43
N CYS A 82 9.79 -5.55 -1.35
CA CYS A 82 8.42 -5.07 -1.49
C CYS A 82 7.44 -6.23 -1.75
N LEU A 83 7.76 -7.11 -2.69
CA LEU A 83 6.93 -8.27 -3.03
C LEU A 83 6.86 -9.27 -1.88
N GLY A 84 7.98 -9.54 -1.22
CA GLY A 84 8.04 -10.44 -0.07
C GLY A 84 7.22 -9.96 1.13
N LYS A 85 7.19 -8.65 1.38
CA LYS A 85 6.44 -8.06 2.51
C LYS A 85 4.97 -7.76 2.16
N CYS A 86 4.70 -7.30 0.94
CA CYS A 86 3.40 -6.73 0.57
C CYS A 86 2.66 -7.45 -0.56
N GLY A 87 3.33 -8.22 -1.40
CA GLY A 87 2.81 -8.78 -2.66
C GLY A 87 1.75 -9.88 -2.52
N GLY A 88 1.15 -10.05 -1.34
CA GLY A 88 0.84 -11.39 -0.86
C GLY A 88 2.11 -12.09 -0.45
N HIS A 89 2.03 -13.29 0.12
CA HIS A 89 3.07 -14.22 -0.27
C HIS A 89 2.92 -14.32 -1.77
N ALA A 90 3.75 -13.59 -2.54
CA ALA A 90 4.02 -13.97 -3.91
C ALA A 90 4.42 -15.43 -3.73
N ASP A 91 3.49 -16.31 -4.08
CA ASP A 91 3.66 -17.73 -3.89
C ASP A 91 5.04 -18.00 -4.47
N ILE A 92 5.94 -18.63 -3.71
CA ILE A 92 7.32 -18.85 -4.16
C ILE A 92 7.29 -19.47 -5.56
N CYS A 93 6.26 -20.27 -5.81
CA CYS A 93 5.92 -20.97 -7.02
C CYS A 93 5.41 -20.06 -8.16
N SER A 94 5.00 -18.83 -7.88
CA SER A 94 4.57 -17.82 -8.86
C SER A 94 5.67 -16.86 -9.30
N LEU A 95 6.81 -16.82 -8.59
CA LEU A 95 7.93 -15.96 -8.95
C LEU A 95 8.62 -16.45 -10.24
N PRO A 96 9.16 -15.56 -11.09
CA PRO A 96 9.96 -16.00 -12.23
C PRO A 96 11.31 -16.58 -11.78
N PRO A 97 11.95 -17.48 -12.55
CA PRO A 97 13.33 -17.88 -12.27
C PRO A 97 14.27 -16.69 -12.37
N GLU A 98 15.24 -16.60 -11.46
CA GLU A 98 16.17 -15.47 -11.39
C GLU A 98 17.61 -15.96 -11.28
N VAL A 99 18.38 -15.70 -12.35
CA VAL A 99 19.81 -16.05 -12.46
C VAL A 99 20.64 -15.26 -11.43
N GLY A 100 20.27 -14.01 -11.18
CA GLY A 100 21.07 -13.09 -10.36
C GLY A 100 22.29 -12.55 -11.11
N PRO A 101 23.08 -11.65 -10.48
CA PRO A 101 24.19 -10.94 -11.13
C PRO A 101 25.52 -11.69 -11.11
N CYS A 102 25.64 -12.76 -10.34
CA CYS A 102 26.84 -13.60 -10.35
C CYS A 102 26.85 -14.50 -11.60
N THR A 103 28.03 -14.99 -11.98
CA THR A 103 28.28 -15.63 -13.29
C THR A 103 28.53 -17.14 -13.21
N ALA A 104 28.28 -17.77 -12.07
CA ALA A 104 28.32 -19.24 -12.00
C ALA A 104 27.18 -19.85 -12.81
N ALA A 105 27.31 -21.12 -13.19
CA ALA A 105 26.25 -21.86 -13.88
C ALA A 105 25.80 -23.03 -13.00
N ILE A 106 25.08 -22.73 -11.92
CA ILE A 106 24.66 -23.73 -10.93
C ILE A 106 23.29 -24.28 -11.35
N PRO A 107 23.15 -25.58 -11.67
CA PRO A 107 21.86 -26.17 -11.99
C PRO A 107 20.93 -26.10 -10.78
N ARG A 108 19.72 -25.60 -11.00
CA ARG A 108 18.66 -25.46 -9.99
C ARG A 108 17.31 -25.72 -10.62
N TRP A 109 16.32 -25.93 -9.77
CA TRP A 109 14.93 -26.17 -10.17
C TRP A 109 14.08 -24.94 -9.86
N THR A 110 13.16 -24.62 -10.77
CA THR A 110 12.17 -23.54 -10.63
C THR A 110 10.79 -24.09 -10.95
N TYR A 111 9.75 -23.61 -10.29
CA TYR A 111 8.38 -23.99 -10.59
C TYR A 111 7.79 -23.07 -11.65
N ASN A 112 7.36 -23.63 -12.77
CA ASN A 112 6.58 -22.96 -13.78
C ASN A 112 5.08 -23.09 -13.44
N TRP A 113 4.51 -22.07 -12.80
CA TRP A 113 3.09 -22.08 -12.41
C TRP A 113 2.11 -22.22 -13.58
N ARG A 114 2.49 -21.78 -14.79
CA ARG A 114 1.63 -21.83 -15.97
C ARG A 114 1.56 -23.25 -16.53
N ALA A 115 2.69 -23.96 -16.56
CA ALA A 115 2.77 -25.37 -16.94
C ALA A 115 2.43 -26.32 -15.77
N LYS A 116 2.49 -25.83 -14.53
CA LYS A 116 2.37 -26.59 -13.28
C LYS A 116 3.44 -27.68 -13.16
N THR A 117 4.66 -27.37 -13.57
CA THR A 117 5.80 -28.28 -13.61
C THR A 117 7.04 -27.63 -13.01
N CYS A 118 7.96 -28.44 -12.49
CA CYS A 118 9.30 -27.99 -12.13
C CYS A 118 10.22 -28.13 -13.35
N GLU A 119 11.04 -27.11 -13.60
CA GLU A 119 11.94 -27.00 -14.73
C GLU A 119 13.35 -26.63 -14.23
N GLU A 120 14.39 -27.12 -14.92
CA GLU A 120 15.77 -26.74 -14.61
C GLU A 120 16.09 -25.33 -15.14
N PHE A 121 16.88 -24.57 -14.39
CA PHE A 121 17.47 -23.32 -14.84
C PHE A 121 18.90 -23.14 -14.28
N SER A 122 19.67 -22.25 -14.91
CA SER A 122 21.05 -21.95 -14.50
C SER A 122 21.08 -20.77 -13.54
N TYR A 123 21.37 -21.01 -12.28
CA TYR A 123 21.52 -19.98 -11.25
C TYR A 123 22.95 -19.43 -11.21
N GLY A 124 23.06 -18.10 -11.24
CA GLY A 124 24.31 -17.33 -11.20
C GLY A 124 25.13 -17.49 -9.92
N GLY A 125 24.52 -18.03 -8.85
CA GLY A 125 25.18 -18.31 -7.58
C GLY A 125 25.02 -17.23 -6.52
N CYS A 126 24.41 -16.08 -6.84
CA CYS A 126 24.06 -15.08 -5.83
C CYS A 126 22.81 -14.28 -6.22
N ARG A 127 22.12 -13.74 -5.21
CA ARG A 127 21.01 -12.78 -5.33
C ARG A 127 19.91 -13.20 -6.32
N GLY A 128 19.54 -14.48 -6.34
CA GLY A 128 18.28 -14.93 -6.96
C GLY A 128 17.11 -14.81 -5.98
N ASN A 129 15.90 -15.11 -6.44
CA ASN A 129 14.72 -15.22 -5.58
C ASN A 129 14.49 -16.65 -5.07
N LYS A 130 13.35 -16.86 -4.38
CA LYS A 130 13.02 -18.12 -3.70
C LYS A 130 12.51 -19.22 -4.61
N ASN A 131 12.13 -18.96 -5.87
CA ASN A 131 11.76 -19.99 -6.84
C ASN A 131 13.01 -20.68 -7.42
N ASN A 132 13.82 -21.22 -6.51
CA ASN A 132 15.17 -21.73 -6.73
C ASN A 132 15.39 -22.87 -5.73
N PHE A 133 15.25 -24.09 -6.21
CA PHE A 133 15.34 -25.31 -5.43
C PHE A 133 16.54 -26.14 -5.88
N GLU A 134 17.12 -26.91 -4.96
CA GLU A 134 18.28 -27.76 -5.26
C GLU A 134 17.86 -29.01 -6.04
N THR A 135 16.67 -29.54 -5.77
CA THR A 135 16.13 -30.74 -6.42
C THR A 135 14.72 -30.52 -6.96
N GLU A 136 14.33 -31.33 -7.95
CA GLU A 136 12.97 -31.35 -8.49
C GLU A 136 11.93 -31.70 -7.40
N VAL A 137 12.28 -32.62 -6.51
CA VAL A 137 11.41 -33.07 -5.41
C VAL A 137 11.10 -31.92 -4.46
N ASP A 138 12.11 -31.13 -4.07
CA ASP A 138 11.91 -29.96 -3.20
C ASP A 138 10.99 -28.94 -3.87
N CYS A 139 11.19 -28.70 -5.17
CA CYS A 139 10.34 -27.82 -5.97
C CYS A 139 8.88 -28.31 -6.00
N LEU A 140 8.65 -29.59 -6.31
CA LEU A 140 7.31 -30.16 -6.38
C LEU A 140 6.62 -30.18 -5.02
N GLN A 141 7.35 -30.54 -3.95
CA GLN A 141 6.82 -30.53 -2.60
C GLN A 141 6.44 -29.11 -2.14
N ALA A 142 7.24 -28.12 -2.53
CA ALA A 142 6.97 -26.72 -2.23
C ALA A 142 5.81 -26.14 -3.06
N CYS A 143 5.52 -26.66 -4.26
CA CYS A 143 4.68 -25.94 -5.23
C CYS A 143 3.52 -26.71 -5.86
N ALA A 144 3.59 -28.03 -5.99
CA ALA A 144 2.56 -28.82 -6.67
C ALA A 144 1.22 -28.88 -5.91
N GLY A 145 1.22 -28.59 -4.60
CA GLY A 145 0.04 -28.62 -3.73
C GLY A 145 -0.69 -27.28 -3.55
N HIS A 146 -0.12 -26.15 -3.99
CA HIS A 146 -0.64 -24.80 -3.71
C HIS A 146 -1.78 -24.34 -4.64
N GLY A 147 -2.36 -25.25 -5.44
CA GLY A 147 -3.57 -25.02 -6.23
C GLY A 147 -4.85 -24.78 -5.42
N LYS A 148 -4.79 -24.78 -4.08
CA LYS A 148 -5.85 -24.24 -3.23
C LYS A 148 -5.50 -22.80 -2.91
N THR A 149 -6.33 -21.89 -3.42
CA THR A 149 -6.34 -20.46 -3.14
C THR A 149 -6.08 -20.18 -1.66
N HIS A 150 -4.83 -20.01 -1.28
CA HIS A 150 -4.52 -19.23 -0.11
C HIS A 150 -4.72 -17.80 -0.57
N ASP A 151 -5.80 -17.19 -0.08
CA ASP A 151 -5.99 -15.75 -0.01
C ASP A 151 -4.86 -15.16 0.87
N ASN A 152 -3.62 -15.26 0.40
CA ASN A 152 -2.44 -14.64 0.99
C ASN A 152 -2.45 -13.19 0.54
N LEU A 153 -3.37 -12.42 1.10
CA LEU A 153 -3.36 -10.98 1.04
C LEU A 153 -2.14 -10.51 1.84
N GLY A 154 -1.17 -9.82 1.21
CA GLY A 154 0.14 -9.53 1.84
C GLY A 154 0.03 -8.76 3.16
N GLN A 155 1.08 -8.78 3.98
CA GLN A 155 1.10 -8.07 5.27
C GLN A 155 0.78 -6.57 5.14
N CYS A 156 1.14 -5.93 4.03
CA CYS A 156 0.78 -4.53 3.76
C CYS A 156 -0.72 -4.31 3.47
N CYS A 157 -1.46 -5.37 3.15
CA CYS A 157 -2.92 -5.32 3.06
C CYS A 157 -3.61 -5.42 4.42
N TYR A 158 -2.95 -6.00 5.44
CA TYR A 158 -3.46 -5.97 6.81
C TYR A 158 -3.43 -4.56 7.39
N LEU A 159 -2.45 -3.73 7.02
CA LEU A 159 -2.40 -2.31 7.36
C LEU A 159 -3.55 -1.52 6.69
N HIS A 160 -3.87 -1.81 5.44
CA HIS A 160 -5.05 -1.22 4.77
C HIS A 160 -6.36 -1.63 5.47
N ARG A 161 -6.48 -2.90 5.91
CA ARG A 161 -7.68 -3.39 6.61
C ARG A 161 -7.87 -2.74 7.98
N ALA A 162 -6.78 -2.45 8.69
CA ALA A 162 -6.81 -1.71 9.96
C ALA A 162 -7.19 -0.23 9.78
N MET A 163 -6.88 0.38 8.63
CA MET A 163 -7.19 1.78 8.36
C MET A 163 -8.57 2.04 7.72
N VAL A 164 -9.17 1.04 7.06
CA VAL A 164 -10.44 1.21 6.31
C VAL A 164 -11.69 0.70 7.06
N GLY A 165 -11.56 0.07 8.22
CA GLY A 165 -12.68 -0.12 9.15
C GLY A 165 -13.80 -1.08 8.71
N THR A 166 -13.68 -1.78 7.59
CA THR A 166 -14.67 -2.77 7.16
C THR A 166 -14.15 -4.18 7.40
N HIS A 167 -14.61 -4.83 8.47
CA HIS A 167 -15.31 -6.11 8.45
C HIS A 167 -15.59 -6.58 9.89
N GLN A 168 -16.87 -6.88 10.15
CA GLN A 168 -17.37 -7.72 11.24
C GLN A 168 -16.34 -8.76 11.69
N ALA A 169 -16.13 -8.86 13.00
CA ALA A 169 -15.51 -10.03 13.61
C ALA A 169 -16.31 -11.29 13.21
N PRO A 170 -15.65 -12.42 12.88
CA PRO A 170 -16.37 -13.68 12.82
C PRO A 170 -16.99 -13.96 14.20
N PRO A 171 -18.22 -14.51 14.28
CA PRO A 171 -18.79 -14.85 15.58
C PRO A 171 -17.84 -15.82 16.28
N ALA A 172 -17.51 -15.50 17.52
CA ALA A 172 -16.74 -16.39 18.38
C ALA A 172 -17.49 -17.72 18.48
N ALA A 173 -16.81 -18.81 18.13
CA ALA A 173 -17.28 -20.14 18.42
C ALA A 173 -17.29 -20.33 19.95
N LEU A 174 -18.49 -20.46 20.51
CA LEU A 174 -18.76 -21.06 21.82
C LEU A 174 -19.71 -22.23 21.61
#